data_AF-A0A957FVX4-F1
#
_entry.id   AF-A0A957FVX4-F1
#
_cell.length_a   1.000
_cell.length_b   1.000
_cell.length_c   1.000
_cell.angle_alpha   90.00
_cell.angle_beta   90.00
_cell.angle_gamma   90.00
#
_symmetry.space_group_name_H-M   'P 1'
#
loop_
_entity.id
_entity.type
_entity.pdbx_description
1 polymer ?
#
loop_
_entity_poly.entity_id
_entity_poly.type
_entity_poly.pdbx_seq_one_letter_code
_entity_poly.pdbx_strand_id
1 'polypeptide(L)'
;FLKNEQDFGPEYEQMVTAFLALLSEGFQPQKLLVCGHIAVADGVERVYRNQLRLATAAHAKPRSSGKMLRLRLDRPVNSLDELEQNLISLF
;
A
#
# COMPACT_ATOMS: atom_id res chain seq x y z
N PHE A 1 3.70 -3.24 11.41
CA PHE A 1 4.23 -1.88 11.69
C PHE A 1 5.75 -1.86 11.81
N LEU A 2 6.40 -0.92 11.12
CA LEU A 2 7.83 -0.60 11.13
C LEU A 2 8.11 0.65 11.98
N LYS A 3 9.37 1.08 12.03
CA LYS A 3 9.86 2.21 12.83
C LYS A 3 8.96 3.45 12.76
N ASN A 4 8.55 3.92 11.58
CA ASN A 4 7.71 5.12 11.48
C ASN A 4 6.34 4.93 12.15
N GLU A 5 5.68 3.79 11.94
CA GLU A 5 4.38 3.56 12.59
C GLU A 5 4.52 3.28 14.09
N GLN A 6 5.69 2.82 14.54
CA GLN A 6 6.00 2.66 15.96
C GLN A 6 6.30 4.01 16.63
N ASP A 7 7.09 4.86 15.96
CA ASP A 7 7.52 6.16 16.47
C ASP A 7 6.36 7.16 16.52
N PHE A 8 5.43 7.09 15.55
CA PHE A 8 4.32 8.04 15.42
C PHE A 8 2.95 7.44 15.72
N GLY A 9 2.84 6.14 16.00
CA GLY A 9 1.59 5.52 16.43
C GLY A 9 0.36 5.92 15.59
N PRO A 10 -0.78 6.24 16.22
CA PRO A 10 -2.00 6.69 15.52
C PRO A 10 -1.81 7.96 14.66
N GLU A 11 -0.88 8.85 15.01
CA GLU A 11 -0.60 10.08 14.27
C GLU A 11 -0.05 9.78 12.87
N TYR A 12 0.56 8.61 12.66
CA TYR A 12 1.07 8.20 11.35
C TYR A 12 -0.03 8.20 10.27
N GLU A 13 -1.25 7.76 10.57
CA GLU A 13 -2.35 7.75 9.58
C GLU A 13 -2.71 9.17 9.11
N GLN A 14 -2.61 10.16 10.01
CA GLN A 14 -2.82 11.56 9.67
C GLN A 14 -1.69 12.10 8.80
N MET A 15 -0.45 11.67 9.04
CA MET A 15 0.69 12.02 8.20
C MET A 15 0.54 11.48 6.78
N VAL A 16 0.10 10.23 6.61
CA VAL A 16 -0.19 9.65 5.29
C VAL A 16 -1.31 10.44 4.60
N THR A 17 -2.35 10.81 5.35
CA THR A 17 -3.46 11.61 4.81
C THR A 17 -3.00 12.99 4.34
N ALA A 18 -2.20 13.69 5.14
CA ALA A 18 -1.63 14.99 4.78
C ALA A 18 -0.70 14.88 3.57
N PHE A 19 0.13 13.83 3.51
CA PHE A 19 1.00 13.56 2.38
C PHE A 19 0.21 13.36 1.07
N LEU A 20 -0.85 12.57 1.11
CA LEU A 20 -1.74 12.35 -0.04
C LEU A 20 -2.46 13.64 -0.47
N ALA A 21 -2.86 14.48 0.48
CA ALA A 21 -3.47 15.78 0.20
C ALA A 21 -2.50 16.71 -0.54
N LEU A 22 -1.23 16.76 -0.11
CA LEU A 22 -0.18 17.53 -0.78
C LEU A 22 0.08 17.02 -2.20
N LEU A 23 0.10 15.70 -2.41
CA LEU A 23 0.23 15.12 -3.77
C LEU A 23 -0.97 15.45 -4.67
N SER A 24 -2.13 15.74 -4.08
CA SER A 24 -3.36 16.02 -4.81
C SER A 24 -3.44 17.45 -5.31
N GLU A 25 -2.55 18.35 -4.88
CA GLU A 25 -2.55 19.74 -5.30
C GLU A 25 -2.33 19.85 -6.82
N GLY A 26 -3.35 20.33 -7.54
CA GLY A 26 -3.31 20.46 -9.00
C GLY A 26 -3.58 19.16 -9.78
N PHE A 27 -3.94 18.06 -9.09
CA PHE A 27 -4.22 16.76 -9.68
C PHE A 27 -5.56 16.18 -9.19
N GLN A 28 -5.94 15.01 -9.71
CA GLN A 28 -7.05 14.23 -9.15
C GLN A 28 -6.70 13.75 -7.74
N PRO A 29 -7.66 13.66 -6.79
CA PRO A 29 -7.37 13.27 -5.41
C PRO A 29 -6.70 11.89 -5.31
N GLN A 30 -5.49 11.81 -4.76
CA GLN A 30 -4.89 10.54 -4.35
C GLN A 30 -5.41 10.16 -2.97
N LYS A 31 -5.97 8.94 -2.85
CA LYS A 31 -6.64 8.48 -1.63
C LYS A 31 -5.92 7.33 -0.94
N LEU A 32 -5.08 6.62 -1.68
CA LEU A 32 -4.42 5.40 -1.24
C LEU A 32 -2.93 5.48 -1.59
N LEU A 33 -2.10 4.99 -0.68
CA LEU A 33 -0.66 4.87 -0.86
C LEU A 33 -0.28 3.40 -1.01
N VAL A 34 0.41 3.04 -2.09
CA VAL A 34 1.00 1.71 -2.27
C VAL A 34 2.52 1.82 -2.14
N CYS A 35 3.09 1.08 -1.20
CA CYS A 35 4.53 1.09 -0.94
C CYS A 35 5.16 -0.28 -1.21
N GLY A 36 6.30 -0.28 -1.88
CA GLY A 36 7.17 -1.44 -2.07
C GLY A 36 8.47 -1.32 -1.29
N HIS A 37 9.46 -2.17 -1.61
CA HIS A 37 10.80 -2.16 -1.01
C HIS A 37 10.84 -2.30 0.53
N ILE A 38 9.79 -2.86 1.10
CA ILE A 38 9.63 -3.14 2.52
C ILE A 38 9.39 -4.64 2.68
N ALA A 39 9.99 -5.26 3.71
CA ALA A 39 9.72 -6.65 4.03
C ALA A 39 8.27 -6.83 4.51
N VAL A 40 7.52 -7.74 3.87
CA VAL A 40 6.09 -7.97 4.15
C VAL A 40 5.83 -9.47 4.31
N ALA A 41 5.12 -9.83 5.38
CA ALA A 41 4.61 -11.19 5.56
C ALA A 41 3.51 -11.46 4.54
N ASP A 42 3.52 -12.64 3.90
CA ASP A 42 2.51 -13.03 2.91
C ASP A 42 2.39 -12.11 1.68
N GLY A 43 3.42 -11.28 1.43
CA GLY A 43 3.54 -10.44 0.24
C GLY A 43 2.66 -9.19 0.22
N VAL A 44 1.75 -9.02 1.19
CA VAL A 44 0.89 -7.83 1.34
C VAL A 44 0.57 -7.54 2.80
N GLU A 45 0.56 -6.26 3.20
CA GLU A 45 0.18 -5.81 4.55
C GLU A 45 -0.62 -4.51 4.43
N ARG A 46 -1.78 -4.44 5.08
CA ARG A 46 -2.49 -3.18 5.29
C ARG A 46 -1.83 -2.39 6.41
N VAL A 47 -1.57 -1.12 6.14
CA VAL A 47 -1.07 -0.17 7.13
C VAL A 47 -2.13 0.91 7.26
N TYR A 48 -2.92 0.83 8.33
CA TYR A 48 -4.12 1.65 8.52
C TYR A 48 -5.09 1.56 7.33
N ARG A 49 -5.92 2.59 7.11
CA ARG A 49 -7.00 2.56 6.11
C ARG A 49 -6.58 2.98 4.71
N ASN A 50 -5.45 3.67 4.58
CA ASN A 50 -5.05 4.38 3.37
C ASN A 50 -3.68 3.95 2.82
N GLN A 51 -3.00 2.96 3.42
CA GLN A 51 -1.73 2.46 2.90
C GLN A 51 -1.72 0.93 2.75
N LEU A 52 -1.22 0.47 1.60
CA LEU A 52 -0.93 -0.94 1.32
C LEU A 52 0.57 -1.11 1.13
N ARG A 53 1.17 -2.07 1.81
CA ARG A 53 2.51 -2.56 1.48
C ARG A 53 2.40 -3.77 0.58
N LEU A 54 3.22 -3.80 -0.46
CA LEU A 54 3.25 -4.86 -1.46
C LEU A 54 4.68 -5.32 -1.70
N ALA A 55 4.89 -6.63 -1.66
CA ALA A 55 6.18 -7.24 -1.96
C ALA A 55 6.06 -8.29 -3.07
N THR A 56 6.84 -8.10 -4.12
CA THR A 56 6.82 -8.93 -5.35
C THR A 56 7.73 -10.16 -5.27
N ALA A 57 8.89 -10.06 -4.62
CA ALA A 57 9.81 -11.20 -4.51
C ALA A 57 10.76 -11.10 -3.31
N ALA A 58 11.87 -10.34 -3.43
CA ALA A 58 12.95 -10.32 -2.43
C ALA A 58 12.49 -9.88 -1.03
N HIS A 59 11.41 -9.10 -0.95
CA HIS A 59 10.87 -8.60 0.29
C HIS A 59 9.63 -9.35 0.79
N ALA A 60 9.14 -10.35 0.05
CA ALA A 60 8.05 -11.21 0.50
C ALA A 60 8.60 -12.30 1.43
N LYS A 61 7.88 -12.59 2.52
CA LYS A 61 8.26 -13.63 3.48
C LYS A 61 7.08 -14.60 3.67
N PRO A 62 7.19 -15.86 3.21
CA PRO A 62 8.27 -16.45 2.40
C PRO A 62 8.37 -15.82 0.99
N ARG A 63 9.48 -15.99 0.26
CA ARG A 63 9.63 -15.42 -1.10
C ARG A 63 8.50 -15.82 -2.04
N SER A 64 7.98 -17.04 -1.91
CA SER A 64 6.86 -17.58 -2.68
C SER A 64 5.53 -16.87 -2.42
N SER A 65 5.40 -16.07 -1.37
CA SER A 65 4.20 -15.25 -1.14
C SER A 65 4.20 -13.95 -1.93
N GLY A 66 5.19 -13.73 -2.81
CA GLY A 66 5.29 -12.56 -3.67
C GLY A 66 4.04 -12.31 -4.51
N LYS A 67 3.58 -11.05 -4.52
CA LYS A 67 2.38 -10.60 -5.25
C LYS A 67 2.70 -9.45 -6.20
N MET A 68 1.94 -9.35 -7.28
CA MET A 68 1.85 -8.16 -8.12
C MET A 68 0.45 -7.56 -8.03
N LEU A 69 0.35 -6.25 -8.21
CA LEU A 69 -0.92 -5.54 -8.28
C LEU A 69 -1.24 -5.21 -9.74
N ARG A 70 -2.39 -5.69 -10.23
CA ARG A 70 -2.83 -5.43 -11.61
C ARG A 70 -4.01 -4.46 -11.62
N LEU A 71 -3.75 -3.21 -11.97
CA LEU A 71 -4.78 -2.17 -12.02
C LEU A 71 -5.32 -1.96 -13.43
N ARG A 72 -6.62 -1.68 -13.51
CA ARG A 72 -7.22 -1.12 -14.71
C ARG A 72 -7.17 0.40 -14.62
N LEU A 73 -6.57 1.06 -15.60
CA LEU A 73 -6.40 2.51 -15.61
C LEU A 73 -7.66 3.28 -16.09
N ASP A 74 -8.71 2.55 -16.48
CA ASP A 74 -9.97 3.10 -16.98
C ASP A 74 -11.00 3.40 -15.87
N ARG A 75 -10.65 3.11 -14.61
CA ARG A 75 -11.52 3.28 -13.45
C ARG A 75 -10.71 3.73 -12.24
N PRO A 76 -11.28 4.59 -11.38
CA PRO A 76 -10.65 4.92 -10.11
C PRO A 76 -10.65 3.71 -9.17
N VAL A 77 -9.68 3.68 -8.26
CA VAL A 77 -9.65 2.77 -7.11
C VAL A 77 -9.99 3.57 -5.87
N ASN A 78 -10.94 3.10 -5.06
CA ASN A 78 -11.47 3.86 -3.92
C ASN A 78 -11.11 3.27 -2.55
N SER A 79 -10.67 2.02 -2.47
CA SER A 79 -10.34 1.36 -1.21
C SER A 79 -9.17 0.38 -1.31
N LEU A 80 -8.59 0.03 -0.16
CA LEU A 80 -7.59 -1.04 -0.08
C LEU A 80 -8.20 -2.41 -0.44
N ASP A 81 -9.49 -2.63 -0.18
CA ASP A 81 -10.18 -3.88 -0.58
C ASP A 81 -10.16 -4.05 -2.10
N GLU A 82 -10.41 -2.98 -2.86
CA GLU A 82 -10.34 -3.00 -4.31
C GLU A 82 -8.91 -3.31 -4.80
N LEU A 83 -7.88 -2.76 -4.14
CA LEU A 83 -6.49 -3.10 -4.47
C LEU A 83 -6.18 -4.57 -4.23
N GLU A 84 -6.61 -5.11 -3.09
CA GLU A 84 -6.34 -6.49 -2.71
C GLU A 84 -7.03 -7.51 -3.64
N GLN A 85 -8.24 -7.22 -4.09
CA GLN A 85 -8.95 -8.03 -5.10
C GLN A 85 -8.20 -8.10 -6.43
N ASN A 86 -7.30 -7.15 -6.69
CA ASN A 86 -6.50 -7.07 -7.91
C ASN A 86 -5.05 -7.58 -7.71
N LEU A 87 -4.76 -8.22 -6.59
CA LEU A 87 -3.48 -8.88 -6.35
C LEU A 87 -3.41 -10.23 -7.07
N ILE A 88 -2.25 -10.51 -7.67
CA ILE A 88 -1.95 -11.75 -8.37
C ILE A 88 -0.73 -12.37 -7.71
N SER A 89 -0.81 -13.64 -7.33
CA SER A 89 0.35 -14.42 -6.88
C SER A 89 1.33 -14.63 -8.02
N LEU A 90 2.62 -14.42 -7.76
CA LEU A 90 3.68 -14.54 -8.78
C LEU A 90 4.33 -15.92 -8.81
N PHE A 91 4.07 -16.74 -7.80
CA PHE A 91 4.59 -18.10 -7.64
C PHE A 91 3.45 -19.08 -7.42
#